data_AF-A0A6P1QU75-F1
#
_entry.id   AF-A0A6P1QU75-F1
#
_cell.length_a   1.000
_cell.length_b   1.000
_cell.length_c   1.000
_cell.angle_alpha   90.00
_cell.angle_beta   90.00
_cell.angle_gamma   90.00
#
_symmetry.space_group_name_H-M   'P 1'
#
loop_
_entity.id
_entity.type
_entity.pdbx_description
1 polymer ?
#
loop_
_entity_poly.entity_id
_entity_poly.type
_entity_poly.pdbx_seq_one_letter_code
_entity_poly.pdbx_strand_id
1 'polypeptide(L)'
;MDYKQLSALSEGKTRVILFGLHPKISQLIRYVLDYHEKEYDYVSSGEAILNGKDFFILETDDANAPQHFPPTIIFIGSQSQTENYSDMLVSITQGGILVYPDFVMPLEHAVYQSLNYFRKMGYKAPDAQISDSSSVLNTDFGKVKIALSDKEILKDIDGAKYFCQQLGIMEDEFYDAVSVWE
;
A
#
# COMPACT_ATOMS: atom_id res chain seq x y z
N MET A 1 16.87 9.86 -5.18
CA MET A 1 17.53 9.03 -6.22
C MET A 1 16.80 9.25 -7.52
N ASP A 2 17.47 9.12 -8.66
CA ASP A 2 16.79 9.17 -9.97
C ASP A 2 16.22 7.80 -10.36
N TYR A 3 15.33 7.77 -11.37
CA TYR A 3 14.68 6.52 -11.82
C TYR A 3 15.64 5.50 -12.44
N LYS A 4 16.80 5.92 -12.95
CA LYS A 4 17.82 4.99 -13.46
C LYS A 4 18.47 4.24 -12.32
N GLN A 5 18.79 4.94 -11.23
CA GLN A 5 19.31 4.35 -10.01
C GLN A 5 18.29 3.39 -9.38
N LEU A 6 17.03 3.81 -9.25
CA LEU A 6 15.96 2.94 -8.72
C LEU A 6 15.79 1.67 -9.57
N SER A 7 15.84 1.80 -10.90
CA SER A 7 15.73 0.65 -11.80
C SER A 7 16.87 -0.35 -11.64
N ALA A 8 18.11 0.12 -11.44
CA ALA A 8 19.27 -0.74 -11.20
C ALA A 8 19.21 -1.43 -9.83
N LEU A 9 18.81 -0.71 -8.77
CA LEU A 9 18.72 -1.27 -7.41
C LEU A 9 17.60 -2.31 -7.26
N SER A 10 16.52 -2.16 -8.04
CA SER A 10 15.38 -3.08 -8.04
C SER A 10 15.53 -4.26 -9.00
N GLU A 11 16.67 -4.41 -9.67
CA GLU A 11 16.88 -5.51 -10.63
C GLU A 11 16.73 -6.87 -9.94
N GLY A 12 15.89 -7.74 -10.51
CA GLY A 12 15.57 -9.06 -9.94
C GLY A 12 14.57 -9.04 -8.78
N LYS A 13 14.10 -7.87 -8.33
CA LYS A 13 13.13 -7.72 -7.23
C LYS A 13 11.72 -7.43 -7.74
N THR A 14 10.73 -7.74 -6.93
CA THR A 14 9.34 -7.33 -7.16
C THR A 14 9.22 -5.83 -6.88
N ARG A 15 8.88 -5.05 -7.91
CA ARG A 15 8.72 -3.59 -7.78
C ARG A 15 7.36 -3.25 -7.19
N VAL A 16 7.39 -2.49 -6.12
CA VAL A 16 6.21 -2.05 -5.38
C VAL A 16 6.18 -0.52 -5.37
N ILE A 17 5.02 0.07 -5.66
CA ILE A 17 4.77 1.50 -5.42
C ILE A 17 3.71 1.66 -4.33
N LEU A 18 4.02 2.48 -3.33
CA LEU A 18 3.05 3.03 -2.38
C LEU A 18 2.80 4.50 -2.77
N PHE A 19 1.56 4.84 -3.10
CA PHE A 19 1.19 6.15 -3.65
C PHE A 19 0.04 6.80 -2.90
N GLY A 20 0.20 8.05 -2.46
CA GLY A 20 -0.86 8.80 -1.79
C GLY A 20 -1.33 8.18 -0.47
N LEU A 21 -0.41 7.52 0.25
CA LEU A 21 -0.64 7.01 1.60
C LEU A 21 -0.38 8.11 2.63
N HIS A 22 -1.17 8.12 3.69
CA HIS A 22 -0.80 8.90 4.88
C HIS A 22 0.47 8.28 5.52
N PRO A 23 1.46 9.06 6.02
CA PRO A 23 2.71 8.53 6.56
C PRO A 23 2.55 7.45 7.64
N LYS A 24 1.52 7.56 8.49
CA LYS A 24 1.20 6.53 9.49
C LYS A 24 0.82 5.17 8.88
N ILE A 25 0.20 5.13 7.71
CA ILE A 25 -0.11 3.87 7.02
C ILE A 25 1.17 3.26 6.46
N SER A 26 2.05 4.06 5.87
CA SER A 26 3.35 3.58 5.41
C SER A 26 4.20 3.05 6.57
N GLN A 27 4.19 3.74 7.71
CA GLN A 27 4.83 3.28 8.94
C GLN A 27 4.23 1.97 9.45
N LEU A 28 2.90 1.84 9.45
CA LEU A 28 2.22 0.61 9.85
C LEU A 28 2.60 -0.56 8.92
N ILE A 29 2.59 -0.37 7.60
CA ILE A 29 2.98 -1.41 6.64
C ILE A 29 4.40 -1.88 6.92
N ARG A 30 5.35 -0.95 7.08
CA ARG A 30 6.74 -1.29 7.41
C ARG A 30 6.85 -2.03 8.73
N TYR A 31 6.14 -1.57 9.75
CA TYR A 31 6.09 -2.24 11.04
C TYR A 31 5.60 -3.68 10.90
N VAL A 32 4.52 -3.92 10.15
CA VAL A 32 3.99 -5.28 9.94
C VAL A 32 4.99 -6.14 9.16
N LEU A 33 5.66 -5.58 8.14
CA LEU A 33 6.71 -6.30 7.40
C LEU A 33 7.89 -6.67 8.30
N ASP A 34 8.35 -5.74 9.14
CA ASP A 34 9.46 -5.94 10.07
C ASP A 34 9.08 -6.95 11.17
N TYR A 35 7.84 -6.89 11.69
CA TYR A 35 7.30 -7.82 12.68
C TYR A 35 7.33 -9.26 12.18
N HIS A 36 7.08 -9.47 10.89
CA HIS A 36 7.09 -10.78 10.22
C HIS A 36 8.40 -11.08 9.49
N GLU A 37 9.47 -10.36 9.82
CA GLU A 37 10.83 -10.55 9.29
C GLU A 37 10.91 -10.58 7.75
N LYS A 38 10.07 -9.80 7.07
CA LYS A 38 10.07 -9.74 5.60
C LYS A 38 11.27 -8.93 5.11
N GLU A 39 12.02 -9.47 4.15
CA GLU A 39 13.13 -8.76 3.51
C GLU A 39 12.64 -7.84 2.39
N TYR A 40 12.76 -6.52 2.57
CA TYR A 40 12.42 -5.52 1.55
C TYR A 40 13.44 -4.37 1.51
N ASP A 41 13.62 -3.81 0.32
CA ASP A 41 14.15 -2.46 0.17
C ASP A 41 13.01 -1.45 0.29
N TYR A 42 13.32 -0.29 0.84
CA TYR A 42 12.37 0.82 0.95
C TYR A 42 13.05 2.14 0.60
N VAL A 43 12.44 2.88 -0.32
CA VAL A 43 12.89 4.21 -0.72
C VAL A 43 11.71 5.17 -0.70
N SER A 44 11.93 6.35 -0.12
CA SER A 44 11.01 7.48 -0.15
C SER A 44 11.77 8.77 -0.47
N SER A 45 11.12 9.94 -0.35
CA SER A 45 11.75 11.24 -0.61
C SER A 45 12.90 11.58 0.33
N GLY A 46 12.88 11.04 1.57
CA GLY A 46 13.86 11.36 2.62
C GLY A 46 14.62 10.16 3.19
N GLU A 47 14.27 8.93 2.79
CA GLU A 47 14.81 7.71 3.38
C GLU A 47 15.13 6.68 2.30
N ALA A 48 16.20 5.92 2.52
CA ALA A 48 16.56 4.78 1.69
C ALA A 48 17.15 3.67 2.58
N ILE A 49 16.49 2.53 2.60
CA ILE A 49 16.92 1.29 3.24
C ILE A 49 17.07 0.25 2.14
N LEU A 50 18.30 -0.22 1.93
CA LEU A 50 18.67 -1.07 0.78
C LEU A 50 19.28 -2.39 1.27
N ASN A 51 18.52 -3.13 2.07
CA ASN A 51 18.98 -4.35 2.73
C ASN A 51 18.18 -5.60 2.35
N GLY A 52 17.09 -5.44 1.60
CA GLY A 52 16.18 -6.54 1.23
C GLY A 52 16.49 -7.15 -0.12
N LYS A 53 15.84 -8.27 -0.42
CA LYS A 53 16.10 -9.05 -1.65
C LYS A 53 14.86 -9.31 -2.49
N ASP A 54 13.70 -9.46 -1.88
CA ASP A 54 12.50 -9.91 -2.59
C ASP A 54 11.68 -8.75 -3.16
N PHE A 55 11.50 -7.70 -2.36
CA PHE A 55 10.66 -6.55 -2.70
C PHE A 55 11.47 -5.26 -2.73
N PHE A 56 11.14 -4.39 -3.70
CA PHE A 56 11.63 -3.02 -3.75
C PHE A 56 10.45 -2.06 -3.65
N ILE A 57 10.29 -1.45 -2.47
CA ILE A 57 9.18 -0.54 -2.18
C ILE A 57 9.62 0.90 -2.44
N LEU A 58 8.94 1.56 -3.37
CA LEU A 58 9.04 2.99 -3.61
C LEU A 58 7.79 3.69 -3.08
N GLU A 59 7.93 4.48 -2.02
CA GLU A 59 6.90 5.40 -1.56
C GLU A 59 7.08 6.77 -2.22
N THR A 60 6.06 7.23 -2.92
CA THR A 60 6.13 8.48 -3.69
C THR A 60 4.75 9.08 -3.94
N ASP A 61 4.70 10.41 -4.03
CA ASP A 61 3.53 11.16 -4.49
C ASP A 61 3.68 11.64 -5.95
N ASP A 62 4.76 11.25 -6.64
CA ASP A 62 4.93 11.52 -8.07
C ASP A 62 4.04 10.57 -8.90
N ALA A 63 2.94 11.10 -9.42
CA ALA A 63 2.01 10.35 -10.26
C ALA A 63 2.64 9.86 -11.58
N ASN A 64 3.80 10.37 -11.98
CA ASN A 64 4.53 9.88 -13.16
C ASN A 64 5.50 8.74 -12.81
N ALA A 65 5.73 8.43 -11.54
CA ALA A 65 6.64 7.39 -11.11
C ALA A 65 6.37 6.03 -11.78
N PRO A 66 5.12 5.54 -11.91
CA PRO A 66 4.85 4.26 -12.58
C PRO A 66 5.34 4.22 -14.04
N GLN A 67 5.36 5.34 -14.77
CA GLN A 67 5.82 5.37 -16.16
C GLN A 67 7.34 5.17 -16.27
N HIS A 68 8.09 5.61 -15.26
CA HIS A 68 9.55 5.50 -15.21
C HIS A 68 10.03 4.30 -14.38
N PHE A 69 9.16 3.79 -13.51
CA PHE A 69 9.40 2.67 -12.62
C PHE A 69 8.17 1.75 -12.61
N PRO A 70 7.94 0.96 -13.68
CA PRO A 70 6.75 0.13 -13.80
C PRO A 70 6.61 -0.84 -12.62
N PRO A 71 5.54 -0.73 -11.81
CA PRO A 71 5.36 -1.58 -10.65
C PRO A 71 4.78 -2.94 -11.05
N THR A 72 5.11 -3.98 -10.27
CA THR A 72 4.38 -5.25 -10.26
C THR A 72 3.19 -5.15 -9.30
N ILE A 73 3.35 -4.46 -8.18
CA ILE A 73 2.29 -4.19 -7.20
C ILE A 73 2.22 -2.69 -6.97
N ILE A 74 1.04 -2.11 -6.99
CA ILE A 74 0.82 -0.72 -6.60
C ILE A 74 -0.30 -0.64 -5.57
N PHE A 75 -0.06 0.07 -4.47
CA PHE A 75 -1.05 0.43 -3.48
C PHE A 75 -1.28 1.94 -3.55
N ILE A 76 -2.50 2.33 -3.93
CA ILE A 76 -2.96 3.72 -3.92
C ILE A 76 -3.80 3.96 -2.67
N GLY A 77 -3.48 4.99 -1.88
CA GLY A 77 -4.21 5.36 -0.66
C GLY A 77 -5.46 6.21 -0.89
N SER A 78 -6.30 6.30 0.14
CA SER A 78 -7.53 7.11 0.13
C SER A 78 -7.31 8.61 0.03
N GLN A 79 -6.11 9.09 0.39
CA GLN A 79 -5.75 10.50 0.30
C GLN A 79 -5.18 10.90 -1.07
N SER A 80 -5.02 9.94 -1.99
CA SER A 80 -4.54 10.21 -3.34
C SER A 80 -5.47 11.18 -4.08
N GLN A 81 -4.87 12.23 -4.64
CA GLN A 81 -5.56 13.23 -5.47
C GLN A 81 -4.69 13.51 -6.69
N THR A 82 -4.99 12.83 -7.80
CA THR A 82 -4.33 13.07 -9.09
C THR A 82 -5.32 12.93 -10.23
N GLU A 83 -5.08 13.69 -11.30
CA GLU A 83 -5.80 13.56 -12.57
C GLU A 83 -5.21 12.44 -13.44
N ASN A 84 -4.03 11.92 -13.10
CA ASN A 84 -3.23 11.02 -13.94
C ASN A 84 -3.42 9.53 -13.60
N TYR A 85 -4.52 9.15 -12.94
CA TYR A 85 -4.76 7.73 -12.59
C TYR A 85 -4.68 6.81 -13.81
N SER A 86 -5.24 7.21 -14.94
CA SER A 86 -5.22 6.41 -16.17
C SER A 86 -3.80 6.06 -16.61
N ASP A 87 -2.88 7.03 -16.61
CA ASP A 87 -1.49 6.83 -17.03
C ASP A 87 -0.72 5.94 -16.03
N MET A 88 -0.99 6.11 -14.74
CA MET A 88 -0.44 5.24 -13.69
C MET A 88 -0.87 3.78 -13.90
N LEU A 89 -2.17 3.55 -14.14
CA LEU A 89 -2.74 2.22 -14.28
C LEU A 89 -2.25 1.50 -15.55
N VAL A 90 -2.02 2.23 -16.64
CA VAL A 90 -1.44 1.66 -17.87
C VAL A 90 0.00 1.20 -17.65
N SER A 91 0.72 1.82 -16.72
CA SER A 91 2.12 1.52 -16.45
C SER A 91 2.35 0.32 -15.50
N ILE A 92 1.28 -0.21 -14.90
CA ILE A 92 1.36 -1.44 -14.10
C ILE A 92 1.78 -2.60 -15.01
N THR A 93 2.73 -3.41 -14.55
CA THR A 93 3.18 -4.61 -15.26
C THR A 93 1.98 -5.54 -15.54
N GLN A 94 1.88 -6.09 -16.74
CA GLN A 94 0.80 -7.01 -17.10
C GLN A 94 0.77 -8.23 -16.15
N GLY A 95 -0.40 -8.55 -15.61
CA GLY A 95 -0.59 -9.56 -14.57
C GLY A 95 -0.26 -9.07 -13.15
N GLY A 96 0.16 -7.81 -12.99
CA GLY A 96 0.42 -7.17 -11.70
C GLY A 96 -0.83 -6.94 -10.86
N ILE A 97 -0.67 -6.22 -9.76
CA ILE A 97 -1.71 -6.07 -8.74
C ILE A 97 -1.91 -4.60 -8.39
N LEU A 98 -3.17 -4.18 -8.35
CA LEU A 98 -3.60 -2.88 -7.84
C LEU A 98 -4.41 -3.08 -6.56
N VAL A 99 -3.93 -2.49 -5.46
CA VAL A 99 -4.70 -2.28 -4.23
C VAL A 99 -5.18 -0.83 -4.22
N TYR A 100 -6.48 -0.60 -4.09
CA TYR A 100 -7.05 0.75 -4.23
C TYR A 100 -8.34 0.95 -3.45
N PRO A 101 -8.64 2.18 -2.98
CA PRO A 101 -9.88 2.49 -2.31
C PRO A 101 -11.02 2.54 -3.33
N ASP A 102 -12.00 1.65 -3.21
CA ASP A 102 -13.12 1.57 -4.15
C ASP A 102 -14.16 2.69 -3.96
N PHE A 103 -13.95 3.56 -2.97
CA PHE A 103 -14.79 4.71 -2.65
C PHE A 103 -14.21 6.06 -3.09
N VAL A 104 -13.02 6.07 -3.72
CA VAL A 104 -12.44 7.28 -4.34
C VAL A 104 -12.88 7.33 -5.81
N MET A 105 -13.98 8.05 -6.07
CA MET A 105 -14.67 8.02 -7.37
C MET A 105 -13.77 8.26 -8.60
N PRO A 106 -12.85 9.25 -8.63
CA PRO A 106 -12.00 9.44 -9.81
C PRO A 106 -11.10 8.23 -10.09
N LEU A 107 -10.57 7.61 -9.04
CA LEU A 107 -9.75 6.41 -9.15
C LEU A 107 -10.59 5.19 -9.54
N GLU A 108 -11.73 4.97 -8.89
CA GLU A 108 -12.66 3.89 -9.23
C GLU A 108 -13.07 3.95 -10.71
N HIS A 109 -13.38 5.15 -11.22
CA HIS A 109 -13.70 5.37 -12.62
C HIS A 109 -12.54 5.02 -13.55
N ALA A 110 -11.32 5.45 -13.23
CA ALA A 110 -10.13 5.11 -14.01
C ALA A 110 -9.86 3.59 -14.01
N VAL A 111 -10.05 2.92 -12.87
CA VAL A 111 -9.91 1.46 -12.75
C VAL A 111 -10.96 0.73 -13.57
N TYR A 112 -12.20 1.23 -13.62
CA TYR A 112 -13.26 0.67 -14.46
C TYR A 112 -12.95 0.81 -15.95
N GLN A 113 -12.39 1.94 -16.37
CA GLN A 113 -12.04 2.22 -17.78
C GLN A 113 -10.73 1.60 -18.24
N SER A 114 -9.87 1.17 -17.31
CA SER A 114 -8.55 0.63 -17.65
C SER A 114 -8.67 -0.66 -18.48
N LEU A 115 -7.95 -0.69 -19.61
CA LEU A 115 -7.81 -1.86 -20.48
C LEU A 115 -6.57 -2.71 -20.13
N ASN A 116 -5.71 -2.23 -19.23
CA ASN A 116 -4.54 -2.98 -18.81
C ASN A 116 -4.97 -4.18 -17.93
N TYR A 117 -4.28 -5.31 -18.09
CA TYR A 117 -4.64 -6.54 -17.40
C TYR A 117 -3.85 -6.65 -16.10
N PHE A 118 -4.48 -6.29 -14.98
CA PHE A 118 -3.95 -6.47 -13.62
C PHE A 118 -5.07 -6.95 -12.68
N ARG A 119 -4.68 -7.60 -11.59
CA ARG A 119 -5.62 -8.00 -10.53
C ARG A 119 -6.05 -6.75 -9.75
N LYS A 120 -7.36 -6.58 -9.60
CA LYS A 120 -7.98 -5.47 -8.86
C LYS A 120 -8.31 -5.92 -7.44
N MET A 121 -7.81 -5.21 -6.44
CA MET A 121 -8.09 -5.42 -5.02
C MET A 121 -8.64 -4.13 -4.42
N GLY A 122 -9.93 -3.89 -4.68
CA GLY A 122 -10.67 -2.77 -4.10
C GLY A 122 -10.87 -2.98 -2.60
N TYR A 123 -10.58 -1.97 -1.78
CA TYR A 123 -10.87 -1.98 -0.35
C TYR A 123 -11.82 -0.86 0.05
N LYS A 124 -12.48 -1.08 1.18
CA LYS A 124 -13.39 -0.14 1.83
C LYS A 124 -12.79 0.34 3.13
N ALA A 125 -13.34 1.42 3.67
CA ALA A 125 -13.05 1.79 5.05
C ALA A 125 -13.50 0.65 5.99
N PRO A 126 -12.70 0.31 7.03
CA PRO A 126 -13.03 -0.78 7.93
C PRO A 126 -14.22 -0.42 8.82
N ASP A 127 -14.95 -1.44 9.28
CA ASP A 127 -15.92 -1.26 10.36
C ASP A 127 -15.17 -1.05 11.69
N ALA A 128 -15.21 0.17 12.21
CA ALA A 128 -14.41 0.58 13.35
C ALA A 128 -15.23 1.41 14.35
N GLN A 129 -15.05 1.10 15.64
CA GLN A 129 -15.49 1.93 16.76
C GLN A 129 -14.32 2.78 17.24
N ILE A 130 -14.40 4.08 17.00
CA ILE A 130 -13.33 5.04 17.31
C ILE A 130 -13.53 5.62 18.72
N SER A 131 -12.44 5.70 19.48
CA SER A 131 -12.34 6.38 20.78
C SER A 131 -11.19 7.39 20.77
N ASP A 132 -11.04 8.19 21.83
CA ASP A 132 -10.09 9.32 21.86
C ASP A 132 -8.64 8.95 21.47
N SER A 133 -8.16 7.76 21.89
CA SER A 133 -6.76 7.33 21.68
C SER A 133 -6.59 6.03 20.91
N SER A 134 -7.67 5.33 20.58
CA SER A 134 -7.60 4.02 19.91
C SER A 134 -8.90 3.70 19.17
N SER A 135 -8.87 2.68 18.31
CA SER A 135 -10.07 2.16 17.67
C SER A 135 -10.18 0.66 17.87
N VAL A 136 -11.41 0.15 17.75
CA VAL A 136 -11.70 -1.28 17.72
C VAL A 136 -12.27 -1.61 16.36
N LEU A 137 -11.54 -2.41 15.58
CA LEU A 137 -11.95 -2.94 14.29
C LEU A 137 -12.83 -4.18 14.51
N ASN A 138 -13.94 -4.27 13.80
CA ASN A 138 -14.72 -5.51 13.69
C ASN A 138 -14.20 -6.29 12.48
N THR A 139 -13.54 -7.42 12.74
CA THR A 139 -12.96 -8.30 11.72
C THR A 139 -13.67 -9.65 11.72
N ASP A 140 -13.44 -10.47 10.70
CA ASP A 140 -13.96 -11.84 10.63
C ASP A 140 -13.41 -12.74 11.76
N PHE A 141 -12.28 -12.36 12.36
CA PHE A 141 -11.64 -13.03 13.50
C PHE A 141 -12.05 -12.44 14.85
N GLY A 142 -13.00 -11.50 14.86
CA GLY A 142 -13.48 -10.81 16.04
C GLY A 142 -12.95 -9.39 16.15
N LYS A 143 -12.96 -8.87 17.38
CA LYS A 143 -12.62 -7.46 17.63
C LYS A 143 -11.12 -7.29 17.81
N VAL A 144 -10.51 -6.43 17.00
CA VAL A 144 -9.08 -6.10 17.07
C VAL A 144 -8.94 -4.65 17.51
N LYS A 145 -8.21 -4.40 18.59
CA LYS A 145 -7.90 -3.04 19.05
C LYS A 145 -6.63 -2.54 18.34
N ILE A 146 -6.64 -1.30 17.88
CA ILE A 146 -5.50 -0.63 17.23
C ILE A 146 -5.25 0.74 17.89
N ALA A 147 -3.98 1.13 18.08
CA ALA A 147 -3.56 2.43 18.61
C ALA A 147 -3.68 3.58 17.58
N LEU A 148 -4.77 3.60 16.81
CA LEU A 148 -5.07 4.63 15.82
C LEU A 148 -6.52 5.09 15.98
N SER A 149 -6.73 6.39 16.20
CA SER A 149 -8.07 6.99 16.36
C SER A 149 -8.46 7.94 15.23
N ASP A 150 -7.53 8.27 14.33
CA ASP A 150 -7.83 9.15 13.19
C ASP A 150 -8.63 8.39 12.13
N LYS A 151 -9.89 8.81 11.94
CA LYS A 151 -10.82 8.22 10.99
C LYS A 151 -10.33 8.29 9.54
N GLU A 152 -9.62 9.36 9.16
CA GLU A 152 -9.13 9.52 7.80
C GLU A 152 -7.98 8.55 7.51
N ILE A 153 -7.12 8.30 8.50
CA ILE A 153 -6.03 7.31 8.39
C ILE A 153 -6.61 5.88 8.40
N LEU A 154 -7.60 5.60 9.26
CA LEU A 154 -8.21 4.27 9.38
C LEU A 154 -8.82 3.74 8.07
N LYS A 155 -9.23 4.61 7.15
CA LYS A 155 -9.81 4.22 5.86
C LYS A 155 -8.91 3.28 5.04
N ASP A 156 -7.60 3.38 5.24
CA ASP A 156 -6.60 2.63 4.47
C ASP A 156 -6.12 1.34 5.14
N ILE A 157 -6.64 0.97 6.32
CA ILE A 157 -6.21 -0.24 7.04
C ILE A 157 -6.48 -1.52 6.24
N ASP A 158 -7.67 -1.66 5.65
CA ASP A 158 -7.96 -2.83 4.82
C ASP A 158 -7.13 -2.85 3.52
N GLY A 159 -6.76 -1.67 3.00
CA GLY A 159 -5.80 -1.55 1.91
C GLY A 159 -4.41 -2.04 2.32
N ALA A 160 -3.91 -1.60 3.48
CA ALA A 160 -2.64 -2.06 4.04
C ALA A 160 -2.64 -3.57 4.27
N LYS A 161 -3.75 -4.14 4.76
CA LYS A 161 -3.94 -5.59 4.91
C LYS A 161 -3.81 -6.32 3.57
N TYR A 162 -4.59 -5.92 2.57
CA TYR A 162 -4.56 -6.54 1.24
C TYR A 162 -3.19 -6.41 0.57
N PHE A 163 -2.51 -5.29 0.79
CA PHE A 163 -1.14 -5.09 0.36
C PHE A 163 -0.18 -6.09 1.02
N CYS A 164 -0.20 -6.19 2.36
CA CYS A 164 0.66 -7.12 3.10
C CYS A 164 0.43 -8.60 2.70
N GLN A 165 -0.80 -8.97 2.37
CA GLN A 165 -1.12 -10.29 1.80
C GLN A 165 -0.38 -10.58 0.49
N GLN A 166 -0.08 -9.56 -0.33
CA GLN A 166 0.70 -9.77 -1.56
C GLN A 166 2.18 -10.00 -1.27
N LEU A 167 2.64 -9.67 -0.07
CA LEU A 167 3.99 -9.96 0.43
C LEU A 167 4.02 -11.23 1.31
N GLY A 168 2.91 -11.99 1.29
CA GLY A 168 2.79 -13.28 1.98
C GLY A 168 2.60 -13.16 3.48
N ILE A 169 1.88 -12.13 3.94
CA ILE A 169 1.41 -11.99 5.34
C ILE A 169 -0.09 -12.24 5.34
N MET A 170 -0.53 -13.24 6.08
CA MET A 170 -1.94 -13.61 6.17
C MET A 170 -2.75 -12.57 6.97
N GLU A 171 -4.08 -12.65 6.91
CA GLU A 171 -4.95 -11.66 7.56
C GLU A 171 -4.84 -11.67 9.09
N ASP A 172 -4.80 -12.86 9.69
CA ASP A 172 -4.56 -13.06 11.11
C ASP A 172 -3.18 -12.54 11.52
N GLU A 173 -2.14 -12.89 10.77
CA GLU A 173 -0.77 -12.38 10.98
C GLU A 173 -0.70 -10.84 10.91
N PHE A 174 -1.43 -10.22 9.97
CA PHE A 174 -1.53 -8.76 9.87
C PHE A 174 -2.14 -8.16 11.13
N TYR A 175 -3.28 -8.70 11.60
CA TYR A 175 -3.95 -8.18 12.79
C TYR A 175 -3.19 -8.47 14.09
N ASP A 176 -2.45 -9.58 14.16
CA ASP A 176 -1.55 -9.89 15.28
C ASP A 176 -0.52 -8.76 15.46
N ALA A 177 0.16 -8.36 14.37
CA ALA A 177 1.11 -7.25 14.39
C ALA A 177 0.42 -5.91 14.69
N VAL A 178 -0.66 -5.58 13.99
CA VAL A 178 -1.39 -4.31 14.17
C VAL A 178 -1.89 -4.11 15.59
N SER A 179 -2.25 -5.19 16.30
CA SER A 179 -2.80 -5.13 17.65
C SER A 179 -1.78 -4.66 18.71
N VAL A 180 -0.49 -4.76 18.42
CA VAL A 180 0.62 -4.38 19.30
C VAL A 180 1.43 -3.20 18.76
N TRP A 181 1.01 -2.59 17.65
CA TRP A 181 1.61 -1.37 17.10
C TRP A 181 1.20 -0.13 17.92
N GLU A 182 2.18 0.71 18.29
CA GLU A 182 2.02 1.93 19.11
C GLU A 182 2.54 3.18 18.40
#